data_AF-Q71HV1-F1
#
_entry.id   AF-Q71HV1-F1
#
_cell.length_a   1.000
_cell.length_b   1.000
_cell.length_c   1.000
_cell.angle_alpha   90.00
_cell.angle_beta   90.00
_cell.angle_gamma   90.00
#
_symmetry.space_group_name_H-M   'P 1'
#
loop_
_entity.id
_entity.type
_entity.pdbx_description
1 polymer ?
#
loop_
_entity_poly.entity_id
_entity_poly.type
_entity_poly.pdbx_seq_one_letter_code
_entity_poly.pdbx_strand_id
1 'polypeptide(L)'
;SVMQQSGARGNISNFTQLAGMRGLMATPSGELFEIPVISNFKEGLTVLELFMSTHGARKGMTDTALKTAQSGYLTRRLVDVAQDVIIREDDCGTDRGITAKAIVDKDAGLIESLYDRLVGRFTNRTIRDPQTGEVICPKGVLMDE
;
A
#
# COMPACT_ATOMS: atom_id res chain seq x y z
N SER A 1 26.39 -1.86 4.69
CA SER A 1 25.24 -2.39 5.44
C SER A 1 24.51 -1.31 6.27
N VAL A 2 25.16 -0.24 6.73
CA VAL A 2 24.53 0.82 7.56
C VAL A 2 23.33 1.51 6.87
N MET A 3 23.41 1.86 5.59
CA MET A 3 22.33 2.60 4.88
C MET A 3 21.03 1.81 4.69
N GLN A 4 21.11 0.49 4.50
CA GLN A 4 19.93 -0.36 4.29
C GLN A 4 19.30 -0.80 5.61
N GLN A 5 20.11 -1.06 6.64
CA GLN A 5 19.61 -1.44 7.96
C GLN A 5 18.96 -0.26 8.72
N SER A 6 19.43 0.97 8.46
CA SER A 6 18.86 2.18 9.06
C SER A 6 17.57 2.67 8.37
N GLY A 7 17.15 2.08 7.25
CA GLY A 7 15.98 2.51 6.50
C GLY A 7 16.14 3.85 5.77
N ALA A 8 17.33 4.45 5.78
CA ALA A 8 17.58 5.78 5.20
C ALA A 8 17.40 5.79 3.66
N ARG A 9 18.02 4.82 2.95
CA ARG A 9 17.83 4.64 1.50
C ARG A 9 18.38 3.29 1.05
N GLY A 10 17.64 2.64 0.16
CA GLY A 10 18.02 1.38 -0.46
C GLY A 10 17.39 0.18 0.24
N ASN A 11 16.97 -0.78 -0.56
CA ASN A 11 16.41 -2.06 -0.12
C ASN A 11 17.38 -3.20 -0.49
N ILE A 12 17.04 -4.40 -0.04
CA ILE A 12 17.86 -5.60 -0.32
C ILE A 12 17.97 -5.83 -1.83
N SER A 13 16.89 -5.66 -2.60
CA SER A 13 16.91 -5.87 -4.05
C SER A 13 17.85 -4.93 -4.81
N ASN A 14 17.95 -3.66 -4.39
CA ASN A 14 18.93 -2.72 -4.95
C ASN A 14 20.37 -3.17 -4.64
N PHE A 15 20.61 -3.69 -3.43
CA PHE A 15 21.92 -4.25 -3.05
C PHE A 15 22.27 -5.51 -3.84
N THR A 16 21.31 -6.40 -4.09
CA THR A 16 21.53 -7.59 -4.93
C THR A 16 21.93 -7.20 -6.34
N GLN A 17 21.32 -6.17 -6.94
CA GLN A 17 21.72 -5.71 -8.28
C GLN A 17 23.09 -5.02 -8.31
N LEU A 18 23.55 -4.46 -7.19
CA LEU A 18 24.85 -3.79 -7.09
C LEU A 18 26.03 -4.78 -7.00
N ALA A 19 25.88 -5.85 -6.21
CA ALA A 19 26.98 -6.75 -5.85
C ALA A 19 26.71 -8.25 -6.08
N GLY A 20 25.46 -8.64 -6.38
CA GLY A 20 25.08 -9.98 -6.82
C GLY A 20 24.50 -9.92 -8.24
N MET A 21 23.88 -10.99 -8.72
CA MET A 21 23.35 -10.98 -10.09
C MET A 21 22.18 -9.99 -10.27
N ARG A 22 22.09 -9.38 -11.44
CA ARG A 22 20.98 -8.47 -11.76
C ARG A 22 19.67 -9.22 -12.03
N GLY A 23 19.75 -10.44 -12.56
CA GLY A 23 18.61 -11.36 -12.70
C GLY A 23 17.90 -11.29 -14.05
N LEU A 24 16.67 -11.80 -14.09
CA LEU A 24 15.83 -11.83 -15.30
C LEU A 24 15.26 -10.44 -15.60
N MET A 25 15.19 -10.11 -16.89
CA MET A 25 14.62 -8.85 -17.39
C MET A 25 13.29 -9.12 -18.09
N ALA A 26 12.37 -8.16 -17.98
CA ALA A 26 11.13 -8.19 -18.74
C ALA A 26 11.31 -7.56 -20.13
N THR A 27 10.73 -8.18 -21.13
CA THR A 27 10.55 -7.63 -22.48
C THR A 27 9.49 -6.51 -22.45
N PRO A 28 9.39 -5.70 -23.52
CA PRO A 28 8.31 -4.72 -23.62
C PRO A 28 6.90 -5.33 -23.59
N SER A 29 6.72 -6.58 -24.04
CA SER A 29 5.45 -7.31 -23.93
C SER A 29 5.12 -7.68 -22.49
N GLY A 30 6.12 -7.76 -21.61
CA GLY A 30 5.97 -8.15 -20.20
C GLY A 30 6.34 -9.62 -19.93
N GLU A 31 6.76 -10.35 -20.95
CA GLU A 31 7.36 -11.67 -20.81
C GLU A 31 8.78 -11.55 -20.25
N LEU A 32 9.30 -12.62 -19.65
CA LEU A 32 10.67 -12.65 -19.15
C LEU A 32 11.60 -13.13 -20.27
N PHE A 33 12.76 -12.47 -20.43
CA PHE A 33 13.84 -13.03 -21.24
C PHE A 33 14.30 -14.35 -20.61
N GLU A 34 14.51 -15.39 -21.44
CA GLU A 34 14.99 -16.70 -20.97
C GLU A 34 16.44 -16.66 -20.48
N ILE A 35 17.23 -15.69 -20.96
CA ILE A 35 18.64 -15.52 -20.61
C ILE A 35 18.76 -14.44 -19.51
N PRO A 36 19.28 -14.79 -18.31
CA PRO A 36 19.46 -13.82 -17.23
C PRO A 36 20.68 -12.92 -17.43
N VAL A 37 20.64 -11.74 -16.81
CA VAL A 37 21.83 -10.89 -16.65
C VAL A 37 22.59 -11.36 -15.41
N ILE A 38 23.76 -11.95 -15.65
CA ILE A 38 24.59 -12.57 -14.60
C ILE A 38 25.47 -11.51 -13.94
N SER A 39 26.02 -10.60 -14.74
CA SER A 39 26.89 -9.53 -14.27
C SER A 39 26.15 -8.52 -13.39
N ASN A 40 26.92 -7.81 -12.57
CA ASN A 40 26.44 -6.84 -11.60
C ASN A 40 27.00 -5.45 -11.86
N PHE A 41 26.42 -4.42 -11.22
CA PHE A 41 26.87 -3.04 -11.48
C PHE A 41 28.30 -2.75 -11.01
N LYS A 42 28.84 -3.52 -10.07
CA LYS A 42 30.23 -3.38 -9.63
C LYS A 42 31.22 -3.97 -10.65
N GLU A 43 30.86 -5.08 -11.29
CA GLU A 43 31.65 -5.78 -12.31
C GLU A 43 31.49 -5.16 -13.71
N GLY A 44 30.38 -4.48 -13.95
CA GLY A 44 30.01 -3.90 -15.24
C GLY A 44 29.15 -4.84 -16.07
N LEU A 45 28.38 -4.27 -17.00
CA LEU A 45 27.47 -5.00 -17.88
C LEU A 45 28.06 -5.11 -19.29
N THR A 46 27.91 -6.28 -19.91
CA THR A 46 28.21 -6.43 -21.34
C THR A 46 27.21 -5.64 -22.19
N VAL A 47 27.55 -5.40 -23.47
CA VAL A 47 26.68 -4.65 -24.40
C VAL A 47 25.30 -5.29 -24.51
N LEU A 48 25.23 -6.62 -24.58
CA LEU A 48 23.97 -7.36 -24.66
C LEU A 48 23.14 -7.22 -23.38
N GLU A 49 23.76 -7.37 -22.20
CA GLU A 49 23.08 -7.25 -20.90
C GLU A 49 22.57 -5.84 -20.63
N LEU A 50 23.33 -4.83 -21.05
CA LEU A 50 22.90 -3.44 -21.01
C LEU A 50 21.68 -3.24 -21.93
N PHE A 51 21.74 -3.75 -23.17
CA PHE A 51 20.65 -3.64 -24.13
C PHE A 51 19.36 -4.32 -23.62
N MET A 52 19.46 -5.52 -23.05
CA MET A 52 18.32 -6.19 -22.41
C MET A 52 17.75 -5.37 -21.25
N SER A 53 18.61 -4.77 -20.42
CA SER A 53 18.19 -3.93 -19.28
C SER A 53 17.43 -2.66 -19.70
N THR A 54 17.68 -2.12 -20.90
CA THR A 54 17.00 -0.91 -21.38
C THR A 54 15.52 -1.11 -21.66
N HIS A 55 15.10 -2.31 -22.09
CA HIS A 55 13.71 -2.59 -22.44
C HIS A 55 12.80 -2.49 -21.21
N GLY A 56 13.16 -3.19 -20.13
CA GLY A 56 12.45 -3.14 -18.86
C GLY A 56 12.46 -1.73 -18.25
N ALA A 57 13.60 -1.04 -18.29
CA ALA A 57 13.70 0.33 -17.77
C ALA A 57 12.80 1.32 -18.53
N ARG A 58 12.80 1.27 -19.87
CA ARG A 58 11.97 2.15 -20.71
C ARG A 58 10.48 1.88 -20.52
N LYS A 59 10.07 0.62 -20.46
CA LYS A 59 8.68 0.26 -20.16
C LYS A 59 8.27 0.77 -18.78
N GLY A 60 9.10 0.54 -17.76
CA GLY A 60 8.86 1.04 -16.41
C GLY A 60 8.67 2.56 -16.35
N MET A 61 9.57 3.34 -16.99
CA MET A 61 9.44 4.80 -17.04
C MET A 61 8.17 5.26 -17.77
N THR A 62 7.83 4.60 -18.88
CA THR A 62 6.63 4.92 -19.66
C THR A 62 5.36 4.59 -18.87
N ASP A 63 5.32 3.43 -18.23
CA ASP A 63 4.21 2.99 -17.38
C ASP A 63 4.05 3.91 -16.17
N THR A 64 5.14 4.34 -15.54
CA THR A 64 5.09 5.33 -14.46
C THR A 64 4.48 6.63 -14.96
N ALA A 65 4.95 7.17 -16.09
CA ALA A 65 4.40 8.41 -16.66
C ALA A 65 2.90 8.29 -16.99
N LEU A 66 2.48 7.15 -17.57
CA LEU A 66 1.08 6.89 -17.89
C LEU A 66 0.21 6.77 -16.63
N LYS A 67 0.69 6.02 -15.63
CA LYS A 67 -0.01 5.83 -14.34
C LYS A 67 -0.11 7.14 -13.56
N THR A 68 0.88 8.03 -13.65
CA THR A 68 0.80 9.37 -13.06
C THR A 68 -0.39 10.16 -13.63
N ALA A 69 -0.57 10.13 -14.96
CA ALA A 69 -1.71 10.80 -15.60
C ALA A 69 -3.05 10.20 -15.15
N GLN A 70 -3.14 8.86 -15.07
CA GLN A 70 -4.35 8.17 -14.62
C GLN A 70 -4.69 8.47 -13.15
N SER A 71 -3.69 8.51 -12.28
CA SER A 71 -3.87 8.86 -10.86
C SER A 71 -4.40 10.28 -10.70
N GLY A 72 -3.82 11.26 -11.43
CA GLY A 72 -4.31 12.64 -11.39
C GLY A 72 -5.74 12.77 -11.91
N TYR A 73 -6.09 12.05 -12.99
CA TYR A 73 -7.46 11.99 -13.48
C TYR A 73 -8.44 11.40 -12.47
N LEU A 74 -8.05 10.29 -11.81
CA LEU A 74 -8.86 9.68 -10.75
C LEU A 74 -9.09 10.66 -9.60
N THR A 75 -8.05 11.32 -9.11
CA THR A 75 -8.17 12.31 -8.04
C THR A 75 -9.12 13.45 -8.42
N ARG A 76 -9.05 13.95 -9.66
CA ARG A 76 -10.01 14.95 -10.15
C ARG A 76 -11.45 14.45 -10.06
N ARG A 77 -11.73 13.25 -10.55
CA ARG A 77 -13.09 12.68 -10.50
C ARG A 77 -13.58 12.44 -9.07
N LEU A 78 -12.69 12.04 -8.18
CA LEU A 78 -13.03 11.87 -6.76
C LEU A 78 -13.40 13.22 -6.13
N VAL A 79 -12.65 14.29 -6.44
CA VAL A 79 -12.98 15.64 -5.98
C VAL A 79 -14.31 16.11 -6.57
N ASP A 80 -14.53 15.92 -7.87
CA ASP A 80 -15.78 16.33 -8.54
C ASP A 80 -17.03 15.71 -7.89
N VAL A 81 -16.92 14.49 -7.35
CA VAL A 81 -18.02 13.79 -6.65
C VAL A 81 -18.12 14.16 -5.18
N ALA A 82 -16.99 14.39 -4.50
CA ALA A 82 -16.93 14.58 -3.06
C ALA A 82 -16.92 16.06 -2.61
N GLN A 83 -16.83 17.02 -3.53
CA GLN A 83 -16.68 18.46 -3.21
C GLN A 83 -17.80 19.03 -2.32
N ASP A 84 -19.02 18.48 -2.42
CA ASP A 84 -20.18 18.99 -1.68
C ASP A 84 -20.36 18.30 -0.30
N VAL A 85 -19.41 17.46 0.14
CA VAL A 85 -19.45 16.77 1.43
C VAL A 85 -18.78 17.63 2.50
N ILE A 86 -19.59 18.34 3.30
CA ILE A 86 -19.15 19.26 4.35
C ILE A 86 -19.82 18.87 5.68
N ILE A 87 -19.06 18.88 6.78
CA ILE A 87 -19.58 18.69 8.14
C ILE A 87 -20.42 19.92 8.52
N ARG A 88 -21.72 19.73 8.76
CA ARG A 88 -22.66 20.82 9.09
C ARG A 88 -23.16 20.79 10.53
N GLU A 89 -23.16 19.62 11.16
CA GLU A 89 -23.77 19.37 12.47
C GLU A 89 -22.90 18.36 13.23
N ASP A 90 -22.87 18.46 14.57
CA ASP A 90 -22.07 17.58 15.43
C ASP A 90 -22.71 16.21 15.65
N ASP A 91 -24.05 16.14 15.76
CA ASP A 91 -24.80 14.89 15.85
C ASP A 91 -26.07 14.95 14.99
N CYS A 92 -26.17 14.01 14.05
CA CYS A 92 -27.33 13.86 13.17
C CYS A 92 -28.44 12.99 13.80
N GLY A 93 -28.24 12.44 14.99
CA GLY A 93 -29.22 11.65 15.75
C GLY A 93 -29.55 10.28 15.16
N THR A 94 -28.80 9.82 14.16
CA THR A 94 -29.05 8.52 13.51
C THR A 94 -28.80 7.35 14.46
N ASP A 95 -29.65 6.32 14.37
CA ASP A 95 -29.48 5.03 15.06
C ASP A 95 -28.77 3.99 14.16
N ARG A 96 -28.52 4.35 12.89
CA ARG A 96 -27.83 3.51 11.91
C ARG A 96 -26.32 3.61 12.08
N GLY A 97 -25.64 2.47 11.96
CA GLY A 97 -24.17 2.40 11.98
C GLY A 97 -23.68 1.16 11.24
N ILE A 98 -22.36 1.05 11.09
CA ILE A 98 -21.71 -0.06 10.37
C ILE A 98 -20.98 -0.94 11.38
N THR A 99 -21.14 -2.26 11.28
CA THR A 99 -20.41 -3.21 12.11
C THR A 99 -18.98 -3.36 11.61
N ALA A 100 -18.01 -2.82 12.36
CA ALA A 100 -16.59 -3.02 12.09
C ALA A 100 -16.15 -4.44 12.47
N LYS A 101 -15.27 -5.04 11.66
CA LYS A 101 -14.62 -6.34 11.90
C LYS A 101 -13.16 -6.25 11.49
N ALA A 102 -12.29 -7.07 12.09
CA ALA A 102 -10.94 -7.21 11.59
C ALA A 102 -10.97 -7.67 10.11
N ILE A 103 -10.09 -7.11 9.29
CA ILE A 103 -9.96 -7.51 7.88
C ILE A 103 -8.95 -8.65 7.84
N VAL A 104 -9.45 -9.84 7.57
CA VAL A 104 -8.65 -11.06 7.49
C VAL A 104 -8.74 -11.56 6.06
N ASP A 105 -7.58 -11.70 5.42
CA ASP A 105 -7.49 -12.42 4.16
C ASP A 105 -7.34 -13.91 4.45
N LYS A 106 -7.93 -14.75 3.59
CA LYS A 106 -7.81 -16.20 3.72
C LYS A 106 -6.36 -16.67 3.52
N ASP A 107 -5.59 -15.96 2.70
CA ASP A 107 -4.24 -16.36 2.31
C ASP A 107 -3.14 -15.52 2.99
N ALA A 108 -3.39 -14.23 3.24
CA ALA A 108 -2.39 -13.29 3.77
C ALA A 108 -2.47 -13.06 5.29
N GLY A 109 -3.44 -13.68 5.99
CA GLY A 109 -3.64 -13.51 7.43
C GLY A 109 -4.34 -12.20 7.80
N LEU A 110 -4.07 -11.68 8.99
CA LEU A 110 -4.64 -10.42 9.47
C LEU A 110 -4.05 -9.24 8.66
N ILE A 111 -4.86 -8.59 7.81
CA ILE A 111 -4.45 -7.39 7.06
C ILE A 111 -4.54 -6.15 7.95
N GLU A 112 -5.67 -5.97 8.63
CA GLU A 112 -5.95 -4.80 9.46
C GLU A 112 -6.64 -5.25 10.75
N SER A 113 -6.09 -4.82 11.88
CA SER A 113 -6.61 -5.19 13.19
C SER A 113 -7.96 -4.51 13.45
N LEU A 114 -8.75 -5.08 14.38
CA LEU A 114 -9.99 -4.42 14.80
C LEU A 114 -9.69 -3.08 15.49
N TYR A 115 -8.59 -3.00 16.25
CA TYR A 115 -8.18 -1.80 16.97
C TYR A 115 -7.97 -0.61 16.02
N ASP A 116 -7.16 -0.79 14.97
CA ASP A 116 -6.88 0.28 13.99
C ASP A 116 -8.14 0.81 13.30
N ARG A 117 -9.15 -0.05 13.14
CA ARG A 117 -10.43 0.33 12.54
C ARG A 117 -11.35 1.10 13.49
N LEU A 118 -11.19 0.91 14.79
CA LEU A 118 -12.03 1.51 15.83
C LEU A 118 -11.53 2.90 16.26
N VAL A 119 -10.21 3.10 16.31
CA VAL A 119 -9.60 4.38 16.70
C VAL A 119 -10.15 5.53 15.84
N GLY A 120 -10.57 6.61 16.49
CA GLY A 120 -11.10 7.82 15.85
C GLY A 120 -12.57 7.73 15.40
N ARG A 121 -13.30 6.66 15.77
CA ARG A 121 -14.74 6.52 15.48
C ARG A 121 -15.60 6.63 16.74
N PHE A 122 -16.88 6.93 16.53
CA PHE A 122 -17.89 6.96 17.60
C PHE A 122 -18.65 5.64 17.70
N THR A 123 -18.98 5.22 18.92
CA THR A 123 -19.83 4.05 19.19
C THR A 123 -21.31 4.35 18.91
N ASN A 124 -21.95 3.53 18.07
CA ASN A 124 -23.40 3.65 17.84
C ASN A 124 -24.23 2.94 18.95
N ARG A 125 -23.66 1.94 19.62
CA ARG A 125 -24.32 1.17 20.69
C ARG A 125 -23.38 0.99 21.86
N THR A 126 -23.94 0.89 23.07
CA THR A 126 -23.19 0.55 24.28
C THR A 126 -22.58 -0.84 24.14
N ILE A 127 -21.26 -0.92 24.20
CA ILE A 127 -20.50 -2.17 24.16
C ILE A 127 -20.42 -2.70 25.58
N ARG A 128 -20.78 -3.97 25.76
CA ARG A 128 -20.71 -4.68 27.04
C ARG A 128 -19.82 -5.89 26.92
N ASP A 129 -19.15 -6.22 28.01
CA ASP A 129 -18.42 -7.48 28.10
C ASP A 129 -19.43 -8.66 28.07
N PRO A 130 -19.26 -9.65 27.19
CA PRO A 130 -20.11 -10.83 27.13
C PRO A 130 -20.10 -11.68 28.42
N GLN A 131 -19.04 -11.62 29.21
CA GLN A 131 -18.87 -12.46 30.41
C GLN A 131 -19.34 -11.76 31.68
N THR A 132 -18.99 -10.49 31.88
CA THR A 132 -19.30 -9.75 33.11
C THR A 132 -20.56 -8.89 33.00
N GLY A 133 -20.99 -8.56 31.78
CA GLY A 133 -22.11 -7.65 31.52
C GLY A 133 -21.80 -6.18 31.82
N GLU A 134 -20.56 -5.87 32.21
CA GLU A 134 -20.09 -4.52 32.47
C GLU A 134 -20.01 -3.71 31.17
N VAL A 135 -20.21 -2.40 31.29
CA VAL A 135 -20.16 -1.49 30.14
C VAL A 135 -18.70 -1.16 29.83
N ILE A 136 -18.21 -1.62 28.69
CA ILE A 136 -16.86 -1.31 28.18
C ILE A 136 -16.83 0.10 27.61
N CYS A 137 -17.84 0.46 26.80
CA CYS A 137 -17.94 1.77 26.18
C CYS A 137 -19.41 2.18 26.03
N PRO A 138 -19.83 3.35 26.54
CA PRO A 138 -21.19 3.85 26.34
C PRO A 138 -21.41 4.30 24.88
N LYS A 139 -22.69 4.43 24.49
CA LYS A 139 -23.06 4.98 23.17
C LYS A 139 -22.59 6.43 23.03
N GLY A 140 -22.11 6.81 21.86
CA GLY A 140 -21.77 8.18 21.50
C GLY A 140 -20.41 8.65 22.02
N VAL A 141 -19.54 7.71 22.42
CA VAL A 141 -18.18 8.02 22.88
C VAL A 141 -17.19 7.82 21.75
N LEU A 142 -16.25 8.75 21.62
CA LEU A 142 -15.10 8.66 20.72
C LEU A 142 -14.14 7.60 21.24
N MET A 143 -13.74 6.67 20.39
CA MET A 143 -12.73 5.67 20.70
C MET A 143 -11.33 6.26 20.48
N ASP A 144 -10.60 6.45 21.56
CA ASP A 144 -9.19 6.85 21.59
C ASP A 144 -8.24 5.62 21.70
N GLU A 145 -6.93 5.88 21.73
CA GLU A 145 -5.88 4.86 21.76
C GLU A 145 -5.82 4.07 23.08
#